data_AF-A0A3D3F685-F1
#
_entry.id   AF-A0A3D3F685-F1
#
_cell.length_a   1.000
_cell.length_b   1.000
_cell.length_c   1.000
_cell.angle_alpha   90.00
_cell.angle_beta   90.00
_cell.angle_gamma   90.00
#
_symmetry.space_group_name_H-M   'P 1'
#
loop_
_entity.id
_entity.type
_entity.pdbx_description
1 polymer ?
#
loop_
_entity_poly.entity_id
_entity_poly.type
_entity_poly.pdbx_seq_one_letter_code
_entity_poly.pdbx_strand_id
1 'polypeptide(L)'
;MCGIVGYIGFREAYPVLIKGLHRLEYRGYDSAGVALINQRNNLSVYKSKGRVQDLEEYVQDKDTSGTIGIAHTRWATHGEPSNANAHPHYSQSESLALIHNGIIENYAVLKAQLIANGYTFHSSTDTEVLVQWIEYIRQLNGYDLLTAVQIALSQVVGAYAIALLEKGNPDQIIAARKSSPLVVGVGKGEFFLASDASPIIEYTNKVIYLDDEEIAVIRRDQEPKIITLTNVRKPLHIKELEMNLSELERGGYPHFMLKEIFEQPETLKNCMSGRINVEATNVTLSGIIDHKDKFIQAKRIIIVACGTS
;
A
#
# COMPACT_ATOMS: atom_id res chain seq x y z
N MET A 1 -5.63 8.70 5.57
CA MET A 1 -5.02 7.34 5.43
C MET A 1 -3.94 7.47 4.37
N CYS A 2 -2.72 7.00 4.54
CA CYS A 2 -1.70 7.21 3.50
C CYS A 2 -1.94 6.36 2.23
N GLY A 3 -1.22 6.62 1.14
CA GLY A 3 -1.30 5.87 -0.11
C GLY A 3 0.03 5.17 -0.45
N ILE A 4 -0.01 3.87 -0.74
CA ILE A 4 1.12 3.11 -1.30
C ILE A 4 0.85 2.83 -2.77
N VAL A 5 1.87 3.00 -3.61
CA VAL A 5 1.89 2.53 -5.00
C VAL A 5 3.24 1.86 -5.27
N GLY A 6 3.26 0.78 -6.04
CA GLY A 6 4.47 0.12 -6.50
C GLY A 6 4.29 -0.44 -7.89
N TYR A 7 5.37 -0.53 -8.65
CA TYR A 7 5.38 -1.06 -10.01
C TYR A 7 6.66 -1.84 -10.26
N ILE A 8 6.53 -2.97 -10.96
CA ILE A 8 7.65 -3.72 -11.52
C ILE A 8 7.18 -4.37 -12.82
N GLY A 9 7.80 -4.00 -13.94
CA GLY A 9 7.37 -4.49 -15.25
C GLY A 9 8.19 -3.92 -16.40
N PHE A 10 7.70 -4.02 -17.63
CA PHE A 10 8.46 -3.59 -18.81
C PHE A 10 8.37 -2.08 -19.09
N ARG A 11 7.43 -1.35 -18.46
CA ARG A 11 7.23 0.09 -18.68
C ARG A 11 8.14 0.92 -17.80
N GLU A 12 8.22 2.21 -18.09
CA GLU A 12 8.78 3.16 -17.15
C GLU A 12 7.93 3.22 -15.87
N ALA A 13 8.58 3.07 -14.72
CA ALA A 13 7.88 3.02 -13.45
C ALA A 13 7.33 4.39 -13.04
N TYR A 14 8.08 5.46 -13.28
CA TYR A 14 7.73 6.80 -12.81
C TYR A 14 6.32 7.27 -13.24
N PRO A 15 5.94 7.21 -14.54
CA PRO A 15 4.58 7.61 -14.96
C PRO A 15 3.47 6.77 -14.30
N VAL A 16 3.70 5.47 -14.13
CA VAL A 16 2.75 4.55 -13.47
C VAL A 16 2.57 4.95 -12.00
N LEU A 17 3.67 5.21 -11.30
CA LEU A 17 3.69 5.58 -9.89
C LEU A 17 2.98 6.92 -9.66
N ILE A 18 3.33 7.97 -10.42
CA ILE A 18 2.71 9.30 -10.29
C ILE A 18 1.20 9.25 -10.55
N LYS A 19 0.79 8.55 -11.61
CA LYS A 19 -0.64 8.37 -11.88
C LYS A 19 -1.36 7.65 -10.74
N GLY A 20 -0.71 6.65 -10.14
CA GLY A 20 -1.24 5.98 -8.96
C GLY A 20 -1.35 6.91 -7.74
N LEU A 21 -0.35 7.76 -7.51
CA LEU A 21 -0.37 8.72 -6.40
C LEU A 21 -1.51 9.74 -6.56
N HIS A 22 -1.75 10.26 -7.76
CA HIS A 22 -2.89 11.14 -8.05
C HIS A 22 -4.23 10.48 -7.70
N ARG A 23 -4.37 9.17 -7.96
CA ARG A 23 -5.57 8.40 -7.58
C ARG A 23 -5.69 8.20 -6.07
N LEU A 24 -4.60 8.30 -5.30
CA LEU A 24 -4.60 8.12 -3.84
C LEU A 24 -4.51 9.43 -3.05
N GLU A 25 -4.42 10.58 -3.72
CA GLU A 25 -4.23 11.89 -3.07
C GLU A 25 -5.40 12.26 -2.14
N TYR A 26 -6.60 11.74 -2.40
CA TYR A 26 -7.76 11.91 -1.50
C TYR A 26 -7.54 11.30 -0.11
N ARG A 27 -6.59 10.37 0.04
CA ARG A 27 -6.28 9.73 1.32
C ARG A 27 -5.20 10.48 2.10
N GLY A 28 -4.26 11.14 1.41
CA GLY A 28 -3.15 11.90 2.02
C GLY A 28 -2.45 12.83 1.03
N TYR A 29 -2.12 14.04 1.48
CA TYR A 29 -1.66 15.16 0.64
C TYR A 29 -0.63 16.08 1.34
N ASP A 30 -0.07 15.66 2.48
CA ASP A 30 0.90 16.48 3.22
C ASP A 30 2.30 16.43 2.62
N SER A 31 2.63 15.30 1.99
CA SER A 31 3.88 15.06 1.26
C SER A 31 3.76 13.84 0.36
N ALA A 32 4.62 13.77 -0.66
CA ALA A 32 4.71 12.64 -1.57
C ALA A 32 6.18 12.32 -1.89
N GLY A 33 6.42 11.07 -2.33
CA GLY A 33 7.74 10.67 -2.80
C GLY A 33 7.73 9.39 -3.61
N VAL A 34 8.84 9.17 -4.32
CA VAL A 34 9.10 8.00 -5.17
C VAL A 34 10.50 7.45 -4.90
N ALA A 35 10.66 6.14 -5.01
CA ALA A 35 11.94 5.47 -5.15
C ALA A 35 11.95 4.68 -6.46
N LEU A 36 13.04 4.80 -7.20
CA LEU A 36 13.22 4.20 -8.52
C LEU A 36 14.59 3.50 -8.57
N ILE A 37 14.67 2.36 -9.25
CA ILE A 37 15.96 1.75 -9.62
C ILE A 37 16.12 1.89 -11.12
N ASN A 38 17.15 2.63 -11.53
CA ASN A 38 17.46 2.81 -12.94
C ASN A 38 18.20 1.59 -13.53
N GLN A 39 18.44 1.62 -14.85
CA GLN A 39 19.13 0.53 -15.55
C GLN A 39 20.59 0.30 -15.11
N ARG A 40 21.19 1.26 -14.39
CA ARG A 40 22.52 1.14 -13.79
C ARG A 40 22.48 0.59 -12.37
N ASN A 41 21.32 0.10 -11.92
CA ASN A 41 21.06 -0.39 -10.57
C ASN A 41 21.23 0.65 -9.46
N ASN A 42 21.16 1.93 -9.81
CA ASN A 42 21.16 3.01 -8.82
C ASN A 42 19.74 3.19 -8.28
N LEU A 43 19.60 3.03 -6.97
CA LEU A 43 18.40 3.39 -6.23
C LEU A 43 18.42 4.90 -5.99
N SER A 44 17.36 5.59 -6.41
CA SER A 44 17.17 7.03 -6.20
C SER A 44 15.84 7.28 -5.49
N VAL A 45 15.83 8.17 -4.51
CA VAL A 45 14.65 8.58 -3.73
C VAL A 45 14.44 10.07 -3.93
N TYR A 46 13.22 10.44 -4.35
CA TYR A 46 12.80 11.82 -4.53
C TYR A 46 11.57 12.10 -3.68
N LYS A 47 11.57 13.23 -2.97
CA LYS A 47 10.56 13.56 -1.97
C LYS A 47 10.25 15.04 -1.96
N SER A 48 8.97 15.37 -1.83
CA SER A 48 8.50 16.74 -1.73
C SER A 48 7.40 16.85 -0.67
N LYS A 49 7.46 17.92 0.13
CA LYS A 49 6.36 18.37 0.98
C LYS A 49 5.29 18.97 0.08
N GLY A 50 4.03 18.66 0.38
CA GLY A 50 2.88 19.10 -0.40
C GLY A 50 2.23 17.95 -1.17
N ARG A 51 1.56 18.32 -2.25
CA ARG A 51 0.77 17.46 -3.11
C ARG A 51 1.65 16.70 -4.10
N VAL A 52 1.04 15.79 -4.85
CA VAL A 52 1.75 15.01 -5.89
C VAL A 52 2.35 15.94 -6.95
N GLN A 53 1.67 17.05 -7.27
CA GLN A 53 2.18 18.05 -8.21
C GLN A 53 3.52 18.66 -7.76
N ASP A 54 3.70 18.94 -6.46
CA ASP A 54 4.95 19.49 -5.93
C ASP A 54 6.13 18.50 -6.08
N LEU A 55 5.84 17.19 -6.08
CA LEU A 55 6.82 16.15 -6.38
C LEU A 55 7.16 16.13 -7.88
N GLU A 56 6.17 16.25 -8.76
CA GLU A 56 6.38 16.31 -10.22
C GLU A 56 7.26 17.49 -10.61
N GLU A 57 7.02 18.67 -10.04
CA GLU A 57 7.85 19.86 -10.25
C GLU A 57 9.28 19.65 -9.74
N TYR A 58 9.46 19.03 -8.57
CA TYR A 58 10.77 18.76 -7.98
C TYR A 58 11.65 17.80 -8.80
N VAL A 59 11.06 16.86 -9.54
CA VAL A 59 11.80 15.80 -10.25
C VAL A 59 12.04 16.08 -11.73
N GLN A 60 11.62 17.23 -12.26
CA GLN A 60 11.76 17.56 -13.69
C GLN A 60 13.20 17.48 -14.21
N ASP A 61 14.18 17.78 -13.36
CA ASP A 61 15.62 17.78 -13.68
C ASP A 61 16.35 16.53 -13.16
N LYS A 62 15.63 15.50 -12.69
CA LYS A 62 16.18 14.30 -12.07
C LYS A 62 16.09 13.07 -12.98
N ASP A 63 16.92 12.07 -12.70
CA ASP A 63 16.86 10.77 -13.38
C ASP A 63 15.68 9.95 -12.85
N THR A 64 14.56 10.02 -13.55
CA THR A 64 13.36 9.23 -13.25
C THR A 64 13.29 7.93 -14.07
N SER A 65 14.38 7.54 -14.72
CA SER A 65 14.43 6.31 -15.50
C SER A 65 14.41 5.07 -14.60
N GLY A 66 13.88 3.98 -15.14
CA GLY A 66 13.75 2.71 -14.43
C GLY A 66 12.39 2.08 -14.65
N THR A 67 12.34 0.77 -14.46
CA THR A 67 11.14 -0.04 -14.70
C THR A 67 10.66 -0.77 -13.45
N ILE A 68 11.18 -0.34 -12.29
CA ILE A 68 10.77 -0.75 -10.96
C ILE A 68 10.77 0.48 -10.05
N GLY A 69 9.77 0.58 -9.18
CA GLY A 69 9.74 1.61 -8.19
C GLY A 69 8.61 1.46 -7.19
N ILE A 70 8.69 2.26 -6.14
CA ILE A 70 7.66 2.39 -5.10
C ILE A 70 7.41 3.88 -4.84
N ALA A 71 6.20 4.23 -4.46
CA ALA A 71 5.79 5.61 -4.27
C ALA A 71 4.76 5.73 -3.15
N HIS A 72 4.71 6.90 -2.53
CA HIS A 72 3.90 7.13 -1.35
C HIS A 72 3.28 8.52 -1.32
N THR A 73 2.02 8.60 -0.87
CA THR A 73 1.41 9.84 -0.38
C THR A 73 1.20 9.72 1.12
N ARG A 74 1.58 10.75 1.87
CA ARG A 74 1.57 10.74 3.33
C ARG A 74 0.52 11.68 3.89
N TRP A 75 -0.18 11.18 4.91
CA TRP A 75 -0.91 11.95 5.91
C TRP A 75 -0.12 11.83 7.21
N ALA A 76 0.47 12.92 7.69
CA ALA A 76 1.42 12.86 8.80
C ALA A 76 0.73 12.50 10.13
N THR A 77 1.16 11.40 10.77
CA THR A 77 0.76 11.02 12.14
C THR A 77 1.88 11.27 13.15
N HIS A 78 3.13 10.99 12.76
CA HIS A 78 4.35 11.29 13.51
C HIS A 78 5.25 12.24 12.72
N GLY A 79 5.81 13.25 13.39
CA GLY A 79 6.66 14.24 12.75
C GLY A 79 5.90 15.19 11.82
N GLU A 80 6.35 16.44 11.76
CA GLU A 80 5.73 17.45 10.90
C GLU A 80 5.88 17.10 9.39
N PRO A 81 4.94 17.55 8.53
CA PRO A 81 5.13 17.47 7.09
C PRO A 81 6.41 18.18 6.62
N SER A 82 7.36 17.39 6.10
CA SER A 82 8.65 17.84 5.59
C SER A 82 9.23 16.84 4.59
N ASN A 83 10.18 17.24 3.76
CA ASN A 83 10.88 16.33 2.83
C ASN A 83 11.61 15.21 3.59
N ALA A 84 12.12 15.50 4.80
CA ALA A 84 12.79 14.52 5.64
C ALA A 84 11.84 13.41 6.11
N ASN A 85 10.61 13.78 6.51
CA ASN A 85 9.60 12.86 7.02
C ASN A 85 8.70 12.23 5.92
N ALA A 86 8.78 12.74 4.69
CA ALA A 86 8.14 12.11 3.55
C ALA A 86 8.77 10.73 3.28
N HIS A 87 7.95 9.79 2.84
CA HIS A 87 8.43 8.49 2.37
C HIS A 87 8.76 8.60 0.87
N PRO A 88 9.62 7.72 0.30
CA PRO A 88 10.34 6.60 0.93
C PRO A 88 11.48 6.99 1.90
N HIS A 89 11.81 6.10 2.84
CA HIS A 89 12.99 6.22 3.70
C HIS A 89 14.10 5.29 3.24
N TYR A 90 15.33 5.81 3.21
CA TYR A 90 16.54 5.00 3.04
C TYR A 90 16.94 4.31 4.35
N SER A 91 17.58 3.15 4.22
CA SER A 91 18.46 2.64 5.28
C SER A 91 19.76 3.44 5.36
N GLN A 92 20.55 3.29 6.42
CA GLN A 92 21.76 4.08 6.66
C GLN A 92 22.81 3.87 5.57
N SER A 93 22.92 2.67 5.02
CA SER A 93 23.80 2.41 3.88
C SER A 93 23.22 2.82 2.51
N GLU A 94 21.99 3.34 2.48
CA GLU A 94 21.19 3.59 1.27
C GLU A 94 21.02 2.35 0.38
N SER A 95 21.16 1.15 0.96
CA SER A 95 20.96 -0.12 0.25
C SER A 95 19.48 -0.49 0.13
N LEU A 96 18.63 0.03 1.02
CA LEU A 96 17.20 -0.24 1.05
C LEU A 96 16.40 1.06 0.96
N ALA A 97 15.26 1.03 0.27
CA ALA A 97 14.24 2.08 0.36
C ALA A 97 12.88 1.47 0.73
N LEU A 98 12.20 2.08 1.71
CA LEU A 98 10.94 1.57 2.27
C LEU A 98 9.85 2.64 2.28
N ILE A 99 8.62 2.24 1.95
CA ILE A 99 7.39 3.00 2.20
C ILE A 99 6.49 2.24 3.16
N HIS A 100 5.68 2.97 3.92
CA HIS A 100 4.88 2.41 5.02
C HIS A 100 3.54 3.13 5.19
N ASN A 101 2.47 2.36 5.37
CA ASN A 101 1.17 2.81 5.89
C ASN A 101 0.88 2.11 7.21
N GLY A 102 0.74 2.86 8.30
CA GLY A 102 0.44 2.31 9.60
C GLY A 102 1.19 3.05 10.70
N ILE A 103 1.33 2.40 11.85
CA ILE A 103 2.07 2.90 13.01
C ILE A 103 2.86 1.74 13.60
N ILE A 104 4.17 1.91 13.74
CA ILE A 104 5.05 1.02 14.49
C ILE A 104 5.05 1.47 15.95
N GLU A 105 4.25 0.85 16.81
CA GLU A 105 4.00 1.31 18.18
C GLU A 105 5.24 1.20 19.07
N ASN A 106 6.08 0.18 18.84
CA ASN A 106 7.31 -0.04 19.60
C ASN A 106 8.55 0.62 18.98
N TYR A 107 8.40 1.59 18.06
CA TYR A 107 9.52 2.24 17.37
C TYR A 107 10.54 2.86 18.34
N ALA A 108 10.12 3.39 19.48
CA ALA A 108 11.03 4.03 20.44
C ALA A 108 12.04 3.02 21.02
N VAL A 109 11.61 1.79 21.29
CA VAL A 109 12.47 0.71 21.80
C VAL A 109 13.46 0.27 20.71
N LEU A 110 12.98 0.05 19.49
CA LEU A 110 13.82 -0.32 18.36
C LEU A 110 14.85 0.77 18.02
N LYS A 111 14.42 2.04 18.03
CA LYS A 111 15.29 3.20 17.79
C LYS A 111 16.41 3.31 18.82
N ALA A 112 16.11 3.09 20.10
CA ALA A 112 17.13 3.12 21.14
C ALA A 112 18.20 2.02 20.93
N GLN A 113 17.79 0.81 20.53
CA GLN A 113 18.71 -0.28 20.20
C GLN A 113 19.56 0.05 18.97
N LEU A 114 18.96 0.60 17.92
CA LEU A 114 19.68 1.00 16.70
C LEU A 114 20.73 2.08 16.99
N ILE A 115 20.39 3.11 17.77
CA ILE A 115 21.33 4.17 18.19
C ILE A 115 22.51 3.56 18.96
N ALA A 116 22.26 2.62 19.88
CA ALA A 116 23.32 1.93 20.61
C ALA A 116 24.25 1.11 19.70
N ASN A 117 23.78 0.72 18.51
CA ASN A 117 24.55 0.02 17.49
C ASN A 117 25.08 0.94 16.37
N GLY A 118 25.12 2.26 16.61
CA GLY A 118 25.75 3.22 15.69
C GLY A 118 24.88 3.67 14.51
N TYR A 119 23.57 3.45 14.55
CA TYR A 119 22.65 3.99 13.56
C TYR A 119 22.27 5.44 13.86
N THR A 120 22.26 6.28 12.82
CA THR A 120 21.79 7.66 12.86
C THR A 120 20.43 7.81 12.20
N PHE A 121 19.68 8.85 12.58
CA PHE A 121 18.33 9.10 12.08
C PHE A 121 18.21 10.52 11.53
N HIS A 122 17.58 10.65 10.38
CA HIS A 122 17.39 11.92 9.66
C HIS A 122 15.93 12.37 9.65
N SER A 123 15.01 11.56 10.19
CA SER A 123 13.59 11.85 10.32
C SER A 123 13.09 11.64 11.76
N SER A 124 11.88 12.12 12.02
CA SER A 124 11.12 11.85 13.24
C SER A 124 10.03 10.79 13.05
N THR A 125 10.18 9.95 12.01
CA THR A 125 9.20 8.92 11.67
C THR A 125 9.57 7.56 12.26
N ASP A 126 8.54 6.79 12.57
CA ASP A 126 8.61 5.38 12.90
C ASP A 126 9.01 4.52 11.68
N THR A 127 8.67 4.96 10.47
CA THR A 127 9.06 4.30 9.21
C THR A 127 10.57 4.22 9.00
N GLU A 128 11.32 5.28 9.32
CA GLU A 128 12.79 5.24 9.24
C GLU A 128 13.34 4.19 10.21
N VAL A 129 12.79 4.07 11.42
CA VAL A 129 13.18 3.03 12.38
C VAL A 129 13.00 1.64 11.79
N LEU A 130 11.91 1.39 11.07
CA LEU A 130 11.66 0.08 10.46
C LEU A 130 12.68 -0.28 9.38
N VAL A 131 13.02 0.64 8.46
CA VAL A 131 14.00 0.34 7.40
C VAL A 131 15.40 0.13 7.96
N GLN A 132 15.78 0.90 8.99
CA GLN A 132 17.03 0.69 9.72
C GLN A 132 17.04 -0.65 10.48
N TRP A 133 15.90 -1.04 11.07
CA TRP A 133 15.77 -2.32 11.77
C TRP A 133 15.97 -3.52 10.83
N ILE A 134 15.37 -3.46 9.64
CA ILE A 134 15.53 -4.49 8.59
C ILE A 134 17.00 -4.58 8.15
N GLU A 135 17.66 -3.45 7.91
CA GLU A 135 19.09 -3.42 7.56
C GLU A 135 19.96 -4.01 8.67
N TYR A 136 19.72 -3.61 9.93
CA TYR A 136 20.45 -4.11 11.09
C TYR A 136 20.35 -5.63 11.24
N ILE A 137 19.14 -6.19 11.19
CA ILE A 137 18.93 -7.64 11.27
C ILE A 137 19.64 -8.37 10.13
N ARG A 138 19.59 -7.82 8.92
CA ARG A 138 20.27 -8.38 7.76
C ARG A 138 21.78 -8.44 7.97
N GLN A 139 22.38 -7.36 8.45
CA GLN A 139 23.82 -7.25 8.68
C GLN A 139 24.31 -8.14 9.83
N LEU A 140 23.52 -8.32 10.89
CA LEU A 140 23.90 -9.12 12.05
C LEU A 140 24.22 -10.59 11.70
N ASN A 141 23.49 -11.18 10.76
CA ASN A 141 23.58 -12.62 10.49
C ASN A 141 23.83 -12.96 9.01
N GLY A 142 23.99 -11.95 8.15
CA GLY A 142 24.13 -12.14 6.70
C GLY A 142 22.90 -12.77 6.05
N TYR A 143 21.72 -12.52 6.59
CA TYR A 143 20.45 -13.03 6.05
C TYR A 143 20.15 -12.47 4.66
N ASP A 144 19.40 -13.22 3.86
CA ASP A 144 18.78 -12.66 2.68
C ASP A 144 17.70 -11.64 3.07
N LEU A 145 17.29 -10.80 2.11
CA LEU A 145 16.38 -9.70 2.38
C LEU A 145 15.03 -10.17 2.93
N LEU A 146 14.53 -11.29 2.40
CA LEU A 146 13.26 -11.86 2.81
C LEU A 146 13.29 -12.31 4.27
N THR A 147 14.32 -13.05 4.65
CA THR A 147 14.51 -13.53 6.03
C THR A 147 14.69 -12.36 6.99
N ALA A 148 15.44 -11.33 6.59
CA ALA A 148 15.59 -10.12 7.39
C ALA A 148 14.24 -9.42 7.62
N VAL A 149 13.41 -9.29 6.59
CA VAL A 149 12.05 -8.73 6.69
C VAL A 149 11.17 -9.58 7.61
N GLN A 150 11.18 -10.91 7.47
CA GLN A 150 10.40 -11.82 8.33
C GLN A 150 10.75 -11.65 9.81
N ILE A 151 12.05 -11.65 10.14
CA ILE A 151 12.52 -11.48 11.52
C ILE A 151 12.17 -10.09 12.04
N ALA A 152 12.40 -9.04 11.23
CA ALA A 152 12.14 -7.67 11.63
C ALA A 152 10.66 -7.46 11.97
N LEU A 153 9.77 -7.93 11.10
CA LEU A 153 8.32 -7.81 11.28
C LEU A 153 7.78 -8.69 12.42
N SER A 154 8.47 -9.78 12.78
CA SER A 154 8.10 -10.59 13.96
C SER A 154 8.29 -9.86 15.29
N GLN A 155 9.12 -8.81 15.30
CA GLN A 155 9.46 -7.99 16.47
C GLN A 155 8.74 -6.64 16.48
N VAL A 156 8.00 -6.32 15.43
CA VAL A 156 7.23 -5.07 15.29
C VAL A 156 5.86 -5.24 15.95
N VAL A 157 5.48 -4.23 16.74
CA VAL A 157 4.14 -4.09 17.33
C VAL A 157 3.41 -2.96 16.62
N GLY A 158 2.15 -3.18 16.27
CA GLY A 158 1.29 -2.20 15.61
C GLY A 158 0.71 -2.70 14.30
N ALA A 159 0.40 -1.76 13.41
CA ALA A 159 -0.18 -1.99 12.11
C ALA A 159 0.76 -1.46 11.02
N TYR A 160 0.90 -2.18 9.92
CA TYR A 160 1.75 -1.77 8.81
C TYR A 160 1.25 -2.34 7.48
N ALA A 161 1.46 -1.61 6.41
CA ALA A 161 1.60 -2.13 5.06
C ALA A 161 2.88 -1.50 4.50
N ILE A 162 3.80 -2.31 4.00
CA ILE A 162 5.11 -1.85 3.54
C ILE A 162 5.40 -2.32 2.13
N ALA A 163 6.26 -1.56 1.45
CA ALA A 163 6.94 -2.00 0.24
C ALA A 163 8.41 -1.60 0.32
N LEU A 164 9.28 -2.50 -0.12
CA LEU A 164 10.73 -2.39 0.02
C LEU A 164 11.42 -2.65 -1.33
N LEU A 165 12.40 -1.80 -1.64
CA LEU A 165 13.35 -1.97 -2.73
C LEU A 165 14.75 -2.18 -2.18
N GLU A 166 15.55 -2.92 -2.94
CA GLU A 166 16.97 -3.14 -2.67
C GLU A 166 17.82 -2.63 -3.83
N LYS A 167 18.79 -1.77 -3.51
CA LYS A 167 19.81 -1.28 -4.44
C LYS A 167 20.59 -2.48 -5.01
N GLY A 168 20.83 -2.49 -6.32
CA GLY A 168 21.47 -3.63 -6.97
C GLY A 168 20.51 -4.75 -7.39
N ASN A 169 19.24 -4.71 -6.98
CA ASN A 169 18.25 -5.74 -7.26
C ASN A 169 17.02 -5.14 -7.98
N PRO A 170 17.11 -4.87 -9.30
CA PRO A 170 16.05 -4.22 -10.06
C PRO A 170 14.85 -5.14 -10.39
N ASP A 171 14.87 -6.37 -9.87
CA ASP A 171 13.97 -7.46 -10.25
C ASP A 171 13.10 -7.94 -9.08
N GLN A 172 13.11 -7.24 -7.96
CA GLN A 172 12.36 -7.63 -6.77
C GLN A 172 11.73 -6.46 -6.01
N ILE A 173 10.45 -6.61 -5.66
CA ILE A 173 9.78 -5.85 -4.60
C ILE A 173 9.38 -6.83 -3.50
N ILE A 174 9.68 -6.49 -2.25
CA ILE A 174 9.11 -7.18 -1.08
C ILE A 174 8.03 -6.28 -0.48
N ALA A 175 6.84 -6.81 -0.30
CA ALA A 175 5.74 -6.11 0.33
C ALA A 175 5.14 -6.95 1.45
N ALA A 176 4.66 -6.33 2.52
CA ALA A 176 4.09 -7.07 3.66
C ALA A 176 3.01 -6.25 4.33
N ARG A 177 2.08 -6.91 5.04
CA ARG A 177 1.06 -6.19 5.80
C ARG A 177 0.66 -6.85 7.11
N LYS A 178 0.07 -6.03 7.99
CA LYS A 178 -0.66 -6.37 9.21
C LYS A 178 -1.60 -5.22 9.54
N SER A 179 -2.91 -5.46 9.57
CA SER A 179 -3.96 -4.49 9.91
C SER A 179 -3.99 -3.22 9.05
N SER A 180 -3.33 -3.23 7.88
CA SER A 180 -3.32 -2.14 6.91
C SER A 180 -3.49 -2.72 5.50
N PRO A 181 -4.42 -2.23 4.67
CA PRO A 181 -4.70 -2.83 3.36
C PRO A 181 -3.51 -2.79 2.41
N LEU A 182 -3.28 -3.90 1.71
CA LEU A 182 -2.28 -4.00 0.65
C LEU A 182 -2.77 -5.02 -0.39
N VAL A 183 -2.68 -4.65 -1.66
CA VAL A 183 -3.15 -5.44 -2.79
C VAL A 183 -2.09 -5.48 -3.90
N VAL A 184 -1.90 -6.66 -4.48
CA VAL A 184 -1.01 -6.89 -5.63
C VAL A 184 -1.85 -7.02 -6.89
N GLY A 185 -1.62 -6.16 -7.87
CA GLY A 185 -2.19 -6.26 -9.21
C GLY A 185 -1.35 -7.16 -10.10
N VAL A 186 -1.98 -8.09 -10.80
CA VAL A 186 -1.32 -9.03 -11.72
C VAL A 186 -1.62 -8.63 -13.16
N GLY A 187 -0.65 -8.00 -13.81
CA GLY A 187 -0.70 -7.63 -15.22
C GLY A 187 -0.10 -8.71 -16.12
N LYS A 188 0.03 -8.40 -17.42
CA LYS A 188 0.72 -9.27 -18.39
C LYS A 188 2.21 -8.95 -18.38
N GLY A 189 3.00 -9.72 -17.62
CA GLY A 189 4.46 -9.50 -17.50
C GLY A 189 4.85 -8.29 -16.65
N GLU A 190 3.92 -7.84 -15.79
CA GLU A 190 4.13 -6.71 -14.89
C GLU A 190 3.26 -6.88 -13.65
N PHE A 191 3.70 -6.28 -12.54
CA PHE A 191 2.99 -6.28 -11.28
C PHE A 191 2.83 -4.87 -10.74
N PHE A 192 1.71 -4.66 -10.08
CA PHE A 192 1.37 -3.43 -9.40
C PHE A 192 1.19 -3.72 -7.92
N LEU A 193 1.49 -2.76 -7.07
CA LEU A 193 1.24 -2.83 -5.63
C LEU A 193 0.49 -1.57 -5.25
N ALA A 194 -0.55 -1.68 -4.43
CA ALA A 194 -1.21 -0.50 -3.90
C ALA A 194 -1.88 -0.77 -2.56
N SER A 195 -2.11 0.27 -1.77
CA SER A 195 -2.93 0.20 -0.55
C SER A 195 -4.44 0.21 -0.82
N ASP A 196 -4.84 0.41 -2.08
CA ASP A 196 -6.21 0.42 -2.56
C ASP A 196 -6.22 -0.07 -4.01
N ALA A 197 -7.33 -0.62 -4.52
CA ALA A 197 -7.36 -1.16 -5.87
C ALA A 197 -7.44 -0.09 -6.99
N SER A 198 -7.84 1.14 -6.66
CA SER A 198 -8.04 2.21 -7.65
C SER A 198 -6.82 2.55 -8.53
N PRO A 199 -5.55 2.48 -8.07
CA PRO A 199 -4.37 2.68 -8.93
C PRO A 199 -4.09 1.51 -9.88
N ILE A 200 -4.67 0.34 -9.60
CA ILE A 200 -4.37 -0.91 -10.31
C ILE A 200 -5.36 -1.15 -11.46
N ILE A 201 -6.63 -0.77 -11.28
CA ILE A 201 -7.74 -1.14 -12.17
C ILE A 201 -7.55 -0.70 -13.63
N GLU A 202 -6.78 0.37 -13.85
CA GLU A 202 -6.46 0.85 -15.20
C GLU A 202 -5.55 -0.11 -15.97
N TYR A 203 -4.75 -0.89 -15.25
CA TYR A 203 -3.74 -1.77 -15.83
C TYR A 203 -4.15 -3.24 -15.79
N THR A 204 -4.92 -3.64 -14.76
CA THR A 204 -5.43 -5.00 -14.62
C THR A 204 -6.61 -5.03 -13.66
N ASN A 205 -7.58 -5.90 -13.94
CA ASN A 205 -8.67 -6.23 -13.02
C ASN A 205 -8.34 -7.45 -12.13
N LYS A 206 -7.18 -8.07 -12.30
CA LYS A 206 -6.75 -9.24 -11.51
C LYS A 206 -5.90 -8.80 -10.33
N VAL A 207 -6.36 -9.12 -9.12
CA VAL A 207 -5.70 -8.73 -7.88
C VAL A 207 -5.55 -9.87 -6.89
N ILE A 208 -4.52 -9.79 -6.06
CA ILE A 208 -4.28 -10.66 -4.92
C ILE A 208 -4.31 -9.77 -3.68
N TYR A 209 -5.29 -9.98 -2.80
CA TYR A 209 -5.32 -9.32 -1.50
C TYR A 209 -4.44 -10.10 -0.53
N LEU A 210 -3.56 -9.38 0.17
CA LEU A 210 -2.78 -9.98 1.25
C LEU A 210 -3.62 -10.03 2.52
N ASP A 211 -3.45 -11.09 3.29
CA ASP A 211 -3.92 -11.20 4.66
C ASP A 211 -2.87 -10.68 5.65
N ASP A 212 -3.24 -10.60 6.92
CA ASP A 212 -2.32 -10.15 7.96
C ASP A 212 -1.13 -11.12 8.12
N GLU A 213 0.05 -10.53 8.33
CA GLU A 213 1.32 -11.22 8.52
C GLU A 213 1.78 -12.02 7.28
N GLU A 214 1.24 -11.66 6.12
CA GLU A 214 1.69 -12.13 4.82
C GLU A 214 2.68 -11.16 4.16
N ILE A 215 3.64 -11.74 3.46
CA ILE A 215 4.66 -11.09 2.66
C ILE A 215 4.49 -11.54 1.20
N ALA A 216 4.33 -10.58 0.31
CA ALA A 216 4.44 -10.77 -1.13
C ALA A 216 5.89 -10.56 -1.58
N VAL A 217 6.46 -11.59 -2.20
CA VAL A 217 7.72 -11.51 -2.92
C VAL A 217 7.39 -11.44 -4.41
N ILE A 218 7.53 -10.25 -4.97
CA ILE A 218 7.20 -9.95 -6.37
C ILE A 218 8.51 -9.90 -7.14
N ARG A 219 8.63 -10.72 -8.18
CA ARG A 219 9.79 -10.75 -9.06
C ARG A 219 9.38 -10.68 -10.52
N ARG A 220 10.23 -10.08 -11.36
CA ARG A 220 10.02 -10.09 -12.82
C ARG A 220 9.93 -11.53 -13.33
N ASP A 221 9.05 -11.71 -14.32
CA ASP A 221 8.90 -12.96 -15.07
C ASP A 221 8.65 -14.21 -14.20
N GLN A 222 8.19 -14.01 -12.97
CA GLN A 222 7.87 -15.07 -12.02
C GLN A 222 6.47 -14.84 -11.44
N GLU A 223 5.77 -15.92 -11.15
CA GLU A 223 4.54 -15.85 -10.39
C GLU A 223 4.85 -15.29 -8.98
N PRO A 224 4.05 -14.34 -8.47
CA PRO A 224 4.28 -13.76 -7.15
C PRO A 224 4.19 -14.85 -6.08
N LYS A 225 5.00 -14.73 -5.03
CA LYS A 225 4.97 -15.68 -3.91
C LYS A 225 4.40 -14.98 -2.69
N ILE A 226 3.36 -15.58 -2.10
CA ILE A 226 2.85 -15.16 -0.79
C ILE A 226 3.36 -16.13 0.26
N ILE A 227 4.01 -15.59 1.28
CA ILE A 227 4.56 -16.34 2.40
C ILE A 227 4.25 -15.65 3.72
N THR A 228 4.14 -16.41 4.81
CA THR A 228 3.96 -15.85 6.15
C THR A 228 5.29 -15.38 6.76
N LEU A 229 5.22 -14.66 7.88
CA LEU A 229 6.37 -14.36 8.74
C LEU A 229 7.15 -15.62 9.18
N THR A 230 6.46 -16.75 9.33
CA THR A 230 7.03 -18.06 9.69
C THR A 230 7.51 -18.88 8.49
N ASN A 231 7.64 -18.25 7.32
CA ASN A 231 8.11 -18.86 6.07
C ASN A 231 7.23 -20.00 5.53
N VAL A 232 5.91 -19.92 5.77
CA VAL A 232 4.93 -20.85 5.20
C VAL A 232 4.37 -20.26 3.91
N ARG A 233 4.50 -20.98 2.79
CA ARG A 233 3.94 -20.57 1.50
C ARG A 233 2.41 -20.67 1.52
N LYS A 234 1.75 -19.66 0.97
CA LYS A 234 0.30 -19.58 0.82
C LYS A 234 -0.11 -19.76 -0.64
N PRO A 235 -1.29 -20.36 -0.90
CA PRO A 235 -1.85 -20.41 -2.25
C PRO A 235 -2.22 -19.00 -2.72
N LEU A 236 -2.15 -18.77 -4.03
CA LEU A 236 -2.56 -17.50 -4.62
C LEU A 236 -4.06 -17.50 -4.88
N HIS A 237 -4.75 -16.51 -4.32
CA HIS A 237 -6.17 -16.28 -4.57
C HIS A 237 -6.33 -15.04 -5.44
N ILE A 238 -6.20 -15.22 -6.76
CA ILE A 238 -6.44 -14.15 -7.72
C ILE A 238 -7.95 -13.90 -7.80
N LYS A 239 -8.35 -12.67 -7.49
CA LYS A 239 -9.72 -12.18 -7.65
C LYS A 239 -9.79 -11.26 -8.86
N GLU A 240 -10.90 -11.35 -9.58
CA GLU A 240 -11.22 -10.41 -10.64
C GLU A 240 -12.14 -9.33 -10.09
N LEU A 241 -11.75 -8.07 -10.27
CA LEU A 241 -12.52 -6.91 -9.83
C LEU A 241 -13.63 -6.62 -10.84
N GLU A 242 -14.85 -6.47 -10.33
CA GLU A 242 -16.03 -6.05 -11.12
C GLU A 242 -16.12 -4.52 -11.30
N MET A 243 -15.12 -3.77 -10.81
CA MET A 243 -15.13 -2.31 -10.75
C MET A 243 -14.93 -1.69 -12.13
N ASN A 244 -15.82 -0.79 -12.53
CA ASN A 244 -15.66 -0.02 -13.76
C ASN A 244 -14.81 1.23 -13.53
N LEU A 245 -13.85 1.51 -14.44
CA LEU A 245 -13.00 2.71 -14.41
C LEU A 245 -13.80 4.02 -14.28
N SER A 246 -14.99 4.08 -14.88
CA SER A 246 -15.89 5.24 -14.81
C SER A 246 -16.33 5.61 -13.40
N GLU A 247 -16.37 4.65 -12.47
CA GLU A 247 -16.75 4.91 -11.08
C GLU A 247 -15.69 5.75 -10.34
N LEU A 248 -14.44 5.66 -10.78
CA LEU A 248 -13.28 6.36 -10.21
C LEU A 248 -12.98 7.71 -10.89
N GLU A 249 -13.72 8.05 -11.93
CA GLU A 249 -13.58 9.32 -12.64
C GLU A 249 -14.66 10.31 -12.19
N ARG A 250 -14.42 11.62 -12.38
CA ARG A 250 -15.44 12.62 -12.06
C ARG A 250 -16.63 12.58 -13.02
N GLY A 251 -16.57 11.85 -14.14
CA GLY A 251 -17.71 11.63 -15.03
C GLY A 251 -18.39 12.91 -15.54
N GLY A 252 -17.61 13.99 -15.76
CA GLY A 252 -18.12 15.30 -16.18
C GLY A 252 -18.54 16.24 -15.05
N TYR A 253 -18.51 15.80 -13.79
CA TYR A 253 -18.77 16.66 -12.63
C TYR A 253 -17.51 17.45 -12.21
N PRO A 254 -17.66 18.69 -11.68
CA PRO A 254 -16.53 19.46 -11.15
C PRO A 254 -15.81 18.78 -9.97
N HIS A 255 -16.57 18.09 -9.11
CA HIS A 255 -16.09 17.47 -7.88
C HIS A 255 -16.72 16.09 -7.66
N PHE A 256 -15.97 15.15 -7.05
CA PHE A 256 -16.47 13.82 -6.67
C PHE A 256 -17.69 13.90 -5.74
N MET A 257 -17.69 14.81 -4.76
CA MET A 257 -18.84 15.02 -3.88
C MET A 257 -20.13 15.31 -4.65
N LEU A 258 -20.06 16.12 -5.72
CA LEU A 258 -21.24 16.42 -6.53
C LEU A 258 -21.66 15.20 -7.36
N LYS A 259 -20.71 14.49 -7.99
CA LYS A 259 -20.97 13.22 -8.67
C LYS A 259 -21.71 12.24 -7.75
N GLU A 260 -21.15 11.99 -6.57
CA GLU A 260 -21.67 11.03 -5.59
C GLU A 260 -23.06 11.40 -5.08
N ILE A 261 -23.35 12.70 -4.89
CA ILE A 261 -24.70 13.18 -4.54
C ILE A 261 -25.70 12.84 -5.64
N PHE A 262 -25.33 13.10 -6.91
CA PHE A 262 -26.23 12.88 -8.05
C PHE A 262 -26.34 11.41 -8.46
N GLU A 263 -25.37 10.58 -8.11
CA GLU A 263 -25.38 9.13 -8.35
C GLU A 263 -26.20 8.35 -7.30
N GLN A 264 -26.64 8.98 -6.21
CA GLN A 264 -27.43 8.30 -5.15
C GLN A 264 -28.63 7.48 -5.68
N PRO A 265 -29.43 7.92 -6.66
CA PRO A 265 -30.53 7.10 -7.18
C PRO A 265 -30.07 5.76 -7.77
N GLU A 266 -29.00 5.75 -8.56
CA GLU A 266 -28.46 4.51 -9.12
C GLU A 266 -27.76 3.68 -8.05
N THR A 267 -27.04 4.31 -7.12
CA THR A 267 -26.41 3.64 -5.97
C THR A 267 -27.44 2.92 -5.11
N LEU A 268 -28.61 3.54 -4.84
CA LEU A 268 -29.71 2.91 -4.11
C LEU A 268 -30.28 1.72 -4.88
N LYS A 269 -30.48 1.86 -6.19
CA LYS A 269 -30.94 0.77 -7.05
C LYS A 269 -29.96 -0.40 -7.07
N ASN A 270 -28.66 -0.14 -7.19
CA ASN A 270 -27.60 -1.14 -7.11
C ASN A 270 -27.56 -1.81 -5.73
N CYS A 271 -27.79 -1.04 -4.66
CA CYS A 271 -27.89 -1.58 -3.31
C CYS A 271 -29.09 -2.52 -3.13
N MET A 272 -30.19 -2.34 -3.87
CA MET A 272 -31.35 -3.22 -3.82
C MET A 272 -31.30 -4.39 -4.82
N SER A 273 -30.52 -4.24 -5.89
CA SER A 273 -30.42 -5.23 -6.97
C SER A 273 -30.00 -6.60 -6.46
N GLY A 274 -30.74 -7.64 -6.85
CA GLY A 274 -30.52 -9.03 -6.39
C GLY A 274 -30.90 -9.29 -4.93
N ARG A 275 -31.27 -8.27 -4.14
CA ARG A 275 -31.65 -8.38 -2.73
C ARG A 275 -33.14 -8.21 -2.51
N ILE A 276 -33.81 -7.39 -3.32
CA ILE A 276 -35.26 -7.15 -3.23
C ILE A 276 -35.89 -7.62 -4.53
N ASN A 277 -36.95 -8.43 -4.43
CA ASN A 277 -37.72 -8.82 -5.61
C ASN A 277 -38.54 -7.65 -6.17
N VAL A 278 -38.95 -7.72 -7.43
CA VAL A 278 -39.68 -6.63 -8.13
C VAL A 278 -40.95 -6.20 -7.40
N GLU A 279 -41.64 -7.15 -6.77
CA GLU A 279 -42.87 -6.90 -6.00
C GLU A 279 -42.61 -6.34 -4.59
N ALA A 280 -41.34 -6.21 -4.18
CA ALA A 280 -40.91 -5.78 -2.84
C ALA A 280 -41.50 -6.60 -1.67
N THR A 281 -41.89 -7.84 -1.95
CA THR A 281 -42.48 -8.77 -0.97
C THR A 281 -41.44 -9.65 -0.27
N ASN A 282 -40.21 -9.70 -0.79
CA ASN A 282 -39.14 -10.52 -0.25
C ASN A 282 -37.79 -9.79 -0.27
N VAL A 283 -37.06 -9.90 0.85
CA VAL A 283 -35.71 -9.35 1.03
C VAL A 283 -34.74 -10.50 1.32
N THR A 284 -33.75 -10.67 0.45
CA THR A 284 -32.75 -11.73 0.50
C THR A 284 -31.38 -11.10 0.71
N LEU A 285 -30.78 -11.38 1.86
CA LEU A 285 -29.42 -10.96 2.20
C LEU A 285 -28.58 -12.23 2.41
N SER A 286 -27.78 -12.62 1.41
CA SER A 286 -26.98 -13.85 1.43
C SER A 286 -26.13 -13.99 2.70
N GLY A 287 -25.46 -12.92 3.13
CA GLY A 287 -24.66 -12.92 4.36
C GLY A 287 -25.45 -13.10 5.67
N ILE A 288 -26.77 -12.93 5.65
CA ILE A 288 -27.65 -13.23 6.80
C ILE A 288 -28.19 -14.65 6.70
N ILE A 289 -28.52 -15.13 5.50
CA ILE A 289 -29.15 -16.43 5.28
C ILE A 289 -28.30 -17.57 5.87
N ASP A 290 -27.00 -17.55 5.63
CA ASP A 290 -26.07 -18.58 6.11
C ASP A 290 -25.98 -18.64 7.66
N HIS A 291 -26.45 -17.60 8.35
CA HIS A 291 -26.39 -17.46 9.79
C HIS A 291 -27.74 -17.04 10.42
N LYS A 292 -28.85 -17.27 9.71
CA LYS A 292 -30.18 -16.71 10.04
C LYS A 292 -30.60 -16.99 11.48
N ASP A 293 -30.42 -18.22 11.94
CA ASP A 293 -30.83 -18.63 13.28
C ASP A 293 -30.08 -17.87 14.38
N LYS A 294 -28.80 -17.54 14.17
CA LYS A 294 -28.02 -16.73 15.12
C LYS A 294 -28.59 -15.33 15.25
N PHE A 295 -29.02 -14.72 14.14
CA PHE A 295 -29.62 -13.38 14.15
C PHE A 295 -31.01 -13.40 14.80
N ILE A 296 -31.84 -14.40 14.51
CA ILE A 296 -33.19 -14.53 15.12
C ILE A 296 -33.10 -14.74 16.64
N GLN A 297 -32.12 -15.52 17.10
CA GLN A 297 -31.92 -15.81 18.52
C GLN A 297 -31.15 -14.72 19.27
N ALA A 298 -30.60 -13.72 18.55
CA ALA A 298 -29.84 -12.65 19.16
C ALA A 298 -30.75 -11.81 20.08
N LYS A 299 -30.38 -11.74 21.37
CA LYS A 299 -31.13 -10.97 22.37
C LYS A 299 -30.79 -9.48 22.39
N ARG A 300 -29.73 -9.08 21.66
CA ARG A 300 -29.22 -7.71 21.62
C ARG A 300 -28.44 -7.48 20.33
N ILE A 301 -28.68 -6.34 19.68
CA ILE A 301 -27.90 -5.83 18.55
C ILE A 301 -27.16 -4.57 19.05
N ILE A 302 -25.86 -4.49 18.80
CA ILE A 302 -25.03 -3.33 19.13
C ILE A 302 -24.47 -2.80 17.80
N ILE A 303 -24.72 -1.53 17.52
CA ILE A 303 -24.18 -0.83 16.35
C ILE A 303 -23.11 0.13 16.87
N VAL A 304 -21.90 0.04 16.33
CA VAL A 304 -20.75 0.89 16.69
C VAL A 304 -20.27 1.59 15.43
N ALA A 305 -20.22 2.92 15.46
CA ALA A 305 -19.94 3.77 14.31
C ALA A 305 -19.29 5.10 14.77
N CYS A 306 -18.67 5.82 13.82
CA CYS A 306 -18.08 7.15 14.04
C CYS A 306 -18.43 8.07 12.86
N GLY A 307 -18.80 9.32 13.14
CA GLY A 307 -19.08 10.30 12.07
C GLY A 307 -20.38 10.02 11.30
N THR A 308 -20.31 9.99 9.98
CA THR A 308 -21.47 9.83 9.05
C THR A 308 -21.87 8.37 8.81
N SER A 309 -21.11 7.39 9.33
CA SER A 309 -21.39 5.95 9.20
C SER A 309 -22.76 5.52 9.69
#